data_AF-A0AAF3F4F2-F1
#
_entry.id   AF-A0AAF3F4F2-F1
#
_cell.length_a   1.000
_cell.length_b   1.000
_cell.length_c   1.000
_cell.angle_alpha   90.00
_cell.angle_beta   90.00
_cell.angle_gamma   90.00
#
_symmetry.space_group_name_H-M   'P 1'
#
loop_
_entity.id
_entity.type
_entity.pdbx_description
1 polymer ?
#
loop_
_entity_poly.entity_id
_entity_poly.type
_entity_poly.pdbx_seq_one_letter_code
_entity_poly.pdbx_strand_id
1 'polypeptide(L)'
;MCEPSGPQLAPSSTSNLLVFCGSFVSLISVCTNSILLYSLRTNQKCFRSYFYFLYILAFLDILISLLYIPVIAFDHWKDAFESRLLSVIWWSCFRYLLTLTNVGMTMASYILLGALAERYFITIRSRVVKRLQENRHLYCALAGVFALFTKGPIFLEFTLIEYSEKSCTGTYKEYFVDVTPLVRTLWYGSIYRFWLRNFLTIFIPFSLLLFINIRTVQILKSQIYQAKHMIKRKFSVSLAGRKKVRAATKTLLLVCLTYLLSNLPNVIITAWEFIDINDLQKNHVDLYMFTTDLVSLLVMLACALRLPIYLLSNEELRLVVKKCFGGSRATGELLKTASQLYTAALHQN
;
A
#
# COMPACT_ATOMS: atom_id res chain seq x y z
N MET A 1 12.14 3.15 40.62
CA MET A 1 12.47 3.43 39.20
C MET A 1 11.16 3.26 38.44
N CYS A 2 10.85 4.14 37.47
CA CYS A 2 9.70 3.98 36.59
C CYS A 2 9.93 2.79 35.65
N GLU A 3 9.92 1.58 36.22
CA GLU A 3 9.87 0.32 35.51
C GLU A 3 8.41 -0.10 35.42
N PRO A 4 7.89 -0.33 34.21
CA PRO A 4 6.57 -0.90 34.07
C PRO A 4 6.56 -2.33 34.61
N SER A 5 5.47 -2.66 35.29
CA SER A 5 5.05 -4.04 35.55
C SER A 5 4.57 -4.70 34.25
N GLY A 6 5.49 -4.94 33.32
CA GLY A 6 5.31 -5.59 32.03
C GLY A 6 6.64 -5.65 31.29
N PRO A 7 6.89 -6.65 30.43
CA PRO A 7 8.21 -6.85 29.82
C PRO A 7 8.55 -5.68 28.88
N GLN A 8 9.27 -4.67 29.40
CA GLN A 8 9.97 -3.69 28.59
C GLN A 8 11.34 -4.28 28.24
N LEU A 9 11.40 -4.96 27.10
CA LEU A 9 12.68 -5.29 26.48
C LEU A 9 13.31 -3.97 26.00
N ALA A 10 14.54 -3.68 26.42
CA ALA A 10 15.32 -2.58 25.86
C ALA A 10 15.31 -2.67 24.31
N PRO A 11 15.20 -1.55 23.56
CA PRO A 11 15.16 -1.60 22.12
C PRO A 11 16.43 -2.28 21.61
N SER A 12 16.26 -3.48 21.05
CA SER A 12 17.35 -4.23 20.46
C SER A 12 17.97 -3.41 19.32
N SER A 13 19.28 -3.56 19.08
CA SER A 13 19.94 -2.90 17.94
C SER A 13 19.24 -3.19 16.60
N THR A 14 18.52 -4.32 16.51
CA THR A 14 17.71 -4.70 15.34
C THR A 14 16.45 -3.84 15.19
N SER A 15 15.73 -3.51 16.28
CA SER A 15 14.55 -2.63 16.22
C SER A 15 14.95 -1.21 15.79
N ASN A 16 16.05 -0.69 16.32
CA ASN A 16 16.57 0.62 15.93
C ASN A 16 16.93 0.69 14.43
N LEU A 17 17.56 -0.36 13.91
CA LEU A 17 17.87 -0.46 12.49
C LEU A 17 16.60 -0.50 11.62
N LEU A 18 15.59 -1.28 12.02
CA LEU A 18 14.31 -1.38 11.31
C LEU A 18 13.60 -0.03 11.22
N VAL A 19 13.54 0.72 12.32
CA VAL A 19 12.89 2.05 12.36
C VAL A 19 13.65 3.06 11.50
N PHE A 20 14.97 3.06 11.55
CA PHE A 20 15.79 3.94 10.69
C PHE A 20 15.61 3.62 9.21
N CYS A 21 15.72 2.34 8.84
CA CYS A 21 15.48 1.88 7.47
C CYS A 21 14.05 2.21 7.01
N GLY A 22 13.05 1.98 7.85
CA GLY A 22 11.65 2.26 7.54
C GLY A 22 11.40 3.75 7.33
N SER A 23 12.00 4.60 8.15
CA SER A 23 11.92 6.06 7.99
C SER A 23 12.53 6.51 6.67
N PHE A 24 13.72 6.00 6.31
CA PHE A 24 14.36 6.30 5.04
C PHE A 24 13.52 5.83 3.83
N VAL A 25 13.01 4.60 3.89
CA VAL A 25 12.14 4.04 2.85
C VAL A 25 10.83 4.82 2.74
N SER A 26 10.26 5.30 3.86
CA SER A 26 9.05 6.13 3.86
C SER A 26 9.27 7.45 3.11
N LEU A 27 10.43 8.10 3.27
CA LEU A 27 10.77 9.31 2.54
C LEU A 27 10.91 9.04 1.03
N ILE A 28 11.57 7.94 0.65
CA ILE A 28 11.63 7.50 -0.75
C ILE A 28 10.22 7.25 -1.29
N SER A 29 9.35 6.61 -0.50
CA SER A 29 7.96 6.34 -0.87
C SER A 29 7.18 7.64 -1.11
N VAL A 30 7.33 8.66 -0.25
CA VAL A 30 6.72 9.98 -0.45
C VAL A 30 7.21 10.60 -1.75
N CYS A 31 8.53 10.63 -1.99
CA CYS A 31 9.12 11.21 -3.20
C CYS A 31 8.62 10.52 -4.47
N THR A 32 8.71 9.18 -4.51
CA THR A 32 8.34 8.38 -5.68
C THR A 32 6.84 8.45 -5.99
N ASN A 33 5.98 8.34 -4.98
CA ASN A 33 4.54 8.46 -5.18
C ASN A 33 4.12 9.91 -5.51
N SER A 34 4.82 10.93 -5.01
CA SER A 34 4.58 12.33 -5.40
C SER A 34 4.90 12.58 -6.88
N ILE A 35 6.03 12.07 -7.36
CA ILE A 35 6.40 12.11 -8.79
C ILE A 35 5.32 11.43 -9.64
N LEU A 36 4.84 10.26 -9.21
CA LEU A 36 3.79 9.52 -9.90
C LEU A 36 2.48 10.31 -9.93
N LEU A 37 2.04 10.83 -8.78
CA LEU A 37 0.81 11.60 -8.63
C LEU A 37 0.84 12.86 -9.50
N TYR A 38 1.94 13.59 -9.48
CA TYR A 38 2.15 14.78 -10.33
C TYR A 38 2.12 14.43 -11.82
N SER A 39 2.85 13.38 -12.22
CA SER A 39 2.90 12.93 -13.63
C SER A 39 1.52 12.52 -14.17
N LEU A 40 0.71 11.86 -13.33
CA LEU A 40 -0.66 11.46 -13.66
C LEU A 40 -1.61 12.67 -13.72
N ARG A 41 -1.47 13.64 -12.81
CA ARG A 41 -2.30 14.85 -12.78
C ARG A 41 -2.05 15.74 -14.00
N THR A 42 -0.80 15.91 -14.39
CA THR A 42 -0.40 16.79 -15.51
C THR A 42 -0.85 16.24 -16.87
N ASN A 43 -1.07 14.93 -17.02
CA ASN A 43 -1.54 14.32 -18.26
C ASN A 43 -3.02 13.88 -18.19
N GLN A 44 -3.95 14.84 -18.27
CA GLN A 44 -5.41 14.60 -18.23
C GLN A 44 -5.93 13.58 -19.26
N LYS A 45 -5.31 13.43 -20.44
CA LYS A 45 -5.71 12.44 -21.45
C LYS A 45 -5.43 10.98 -21.00
N CYS A 46 -4.42 10.77 -20.16
CA CYS A 46 -4.10 9.47 -19.55
C CYS A 46 -5.00 9.18 -18.33
N PHE A 47 -5.38 10.24 -17.62
CA PHE A 47 -6.25 10.21 -16.43
C PHE A 47 -7.65 9.64 -16.70
N ARG A 48 -8.23 9.92 -17.88
CA ARG A 48 -9.63 9.59 -18.19
C ARG A 48 -9.93 8.11 -18.49
N SER A 49 -8.93 7.22 -18.62
CA SER A 49 -9.17 5.84 -19.13
C SER A 49 -8.65 4.68 -18.28
N TYR A 50 -7.39 4.67 -17.78
CA TYR A 50 -6.78 3.46 -17.15
C TYR A 50 -6.26 3.68 -15.72
N PHE A 51 -5.83 4.91 -15.38
CA PHE A 51 -4.97 5.18 -14.23
C PHE A 51 -5.70 5.69 -12.97
N TYR A 52 -7.04 5.72 -12.95
CA TYR A 52 -7.78 6.30 -11.83
C TYR A 52 -7.49 5.59 -10.49
N PHE A 53 -7.54 4.25 -10.46
CA PHE A 53 -7.16 3.50 -9.25
C PHE A 53 -5.71 3.75 -8.85
N LEU A 54 -4.80 3.83 -9.82
CA LEU A 54 -3.37 4.11 -9.57
C LEU A 54 -3.16 5.51 -8.98
N TYR A 55 -3.95 6.49 -9.42
CA TYR A 55 -3.91 7.85 -8.91
C TYR A 55 -4.34 7.92 -7.44
N ILE A 56 -5.49 7.31 -7.10
CA ILE A 56 -5.95 7.26 -5.71
C ILE A 56 -4.97 6.46 -4.84
N LEU A 57 -4.44 5.36 -5.36
CA LEU A 57 -3.47 4.53 -4.63
C LEU A 57 -2.15 5.27 -4.38
N ALA A 58 -1.66 6.08 -5.33
CA ALA A 58 -0.49 6.93 -5.14
C ALA A 58 -0.73 8.00 -4.07
N PHE A 59 -1.92 8.60 -4.03
CA PHE A 59 -2.30 9.54 -2.98
C PHE A 59 -2.33 8.86 -1.59
N LEU A 60 -2.96 7.69 -1.48
CA LEU A 60 -3.01 6.93 -0.23
C LEU A 60 -1.64 6.49 0.24
N ASP A 61 -0.75 6.07 -0.68
CA ASP A 61 0.62 5.72 -0.32
C ASP A 61 1.40 6.91 0.24
N ILE A 62 1.24 8.12 -0.31
CA ILE A 62 1.85 9.32 0.26
C ILE A 62 1.33 9.55 1.67
N LEU A 63 0.01 9.47 1.87
CA LEU A 63 -0.61 9.64 3.18
C LEU A 63 -0.08 8.61 4.19
N ILE A 64 -0.10 7.33 3.86
CA ILE A 64 0.41 6.23 4.71
C ILE A 64 1.90 6.44 5.01
N SER A 65 2.69 6.84 4.01
CA SER A 65 4.13 7.07 4.19
C SER A 65 4.44 8.24 5.11
N LEU A 66 3.65 9.32 5.04
CA LEU A 66 3.78 10.46 5.94
C LEU A 66 3.36 10.11 7.38
N LEU A 67 2.37 9.23 7.54
CA LEU A 67 1.89 8.80 8.86
C LEU A 67 2.79 7.74 9.51
N TYR A 68 3.58 7.00 8.74
CA TYR A 68 4.53 6.01 9.26
C TYR A 68 5.52 6.63 10.27
N ILE A 69 6.12 7.77 9.92
CA ILE A 69 7.12 8.45 10.75
C ILE A 69 6.55 8.83 12.13
N PRO A 70 5.43 9.58 12.25
CA PRO A 70 4.91 9.94 13.55
C PRO A 70 4.25 8.78 14.30
N VAL A 71 3.84 7.70 13.65
CA VAL A 71 3.29 6.52 14.34
C VAL A 71 4.41 5.66 14.95
N ILE A 72 5.49 5.39 14.20
CA ILE A 72 6.53 4.44 14.60
C ILE A 72 7.83 5.15 15.02
N ALA A 73 8.37 6.04 14.18
CA ALA A 73 9.67 6.65 14.47
C ALA A 73 9.62 7.65 15.63
N PHE A 74 8.52 8.38 15.80
CA PHE A 74 8.34 9.30 16.93
C PHE A 74 8.25 8.55 18.27
N ASP A 75 7.68 7.34 18.28
CA ASP A 75 7.59 6.48 19.47
C ASP A 75 9.01 6.10 19.95
N HIS A 76 9.91 5.75 19.03
CA HIS A 76 11.32 5.52 19.35
C HIS A 76 12.07 6.80 19.75
N TRP A 77 11.83 7.92 19.08
CA TRP A 77 12.53 9.17 19.39
C TRP A 77 12.15 9.73 20.76
N LYS A 78 10.89 9.62 21.19
CA LYS A 78 10.50 10.06 22.54
C LYS A 78 11.26 9.31 23.63
N ASP A 79 11.52 8.02 23.42
CA ASP A 79 12.21 7.17 24.38
C ASP A 79 13.73 7.41 24.31
N ALA A 80 14.28 7.61 23.11
CA ALA A 80 15.71 7.88 22.91
C ALA A 80 16.15 9.25 23.47
N PHE A 81 15.30 10.27 23.36
CA PHE A 81 15.60 11.63 23.86
C PHE A 81 15.05 11.89 25.27
N GLU A 82 14.36 10.93 25.87
CA GLU A 82 13.71 11.03 27.19
C GLU A 82 12.87 12.31 27.35
N SER A 83 12.28 12.79 26.25
CA SER A 83 11.66 14.11 26.17
C SER A 83 10.19 14.07 26.56
N ARG A 84 9.84 14.78 27.64
CA ARG A 84 8.45 14.94 28.09
C ARG A 84 7.57 15.61 27.03
N LEU A 85 8.05 16.69 26.42
CA LEU A 85 7.28 17.45 25.44
C LEU A 85 6.93 16.60 24.21
N LEU A 86 7.89 15.79 23.75
CA LEU A 86 7.68 14.88 22.64
C LEU A 86 6.66 13.79 22.98
N SER A 87 6.73 13.24 24.20
CA SER A 87 5.78 12.26 24.73
C SER A 87 4.34 12.83 24.76
N VAL A 88 4.14 14.02 25.34
CA VAL A 88 2.81 14.66 25.42
C VAL A 88 2.21 14.92 24.03
N ILE A 89 3.00 15.47 23.10
CA ILE A 89 2.54 15.72 21.73
C ILE A 89 2.15 14.41 21.05
N TRP A 90 3.02 13.41 21.13
CA TRP A 90 2.79 12.12 20.47
C TRP A 90 1.54 11.43 21.02
N TRP A 91 1.37 11.34 22.34
CA TRP A 91 0.19 10.74 22.94
C TRP A 91 -1.11 11.48 22.59
N SER A 92 -1.06 12.80 22.42
CA SER A 92 -2.23 13.59 22.01
C SER A 92 -2.76 13.21 20.63
N CYS A 93 -1.88 12.81 19.71
CA CYS A 93 -2.22 12.53 18.31
C CYS A 93 -2.19 11.04 17.94
N PHE A 94 -1.54 10.18 18.74
CA PHE A 94 -1.31 8.76 18.46
C PHE A 94 -2.56 8.01 17.98
N ARG A 95 -3.67 8.12 18.72
CA ARG A 95 -4.93 7.42 18.39
C ARG A 95 -5.47 7.79 17.02
N TYR A 96 -5.37 9.07 16.66
CA TYR A 96 -5.81 9.57 15.36
C TYR A 96 -4.90 9.08 14.23
N LEU A 97 -3.58 9.17 14.44
CA LEU A 97 -2.58 8.75 13.46
C LEU A 97 -2.66 7.24 13.19
N LEU A 98 -2.77 6.42 14.24
CA LEU A 98 -2.89 4.98 14.14
C LEU A 98 -4.16 4.57 13.39
N THR A 99 -5.31 5.19 13.73
CA THR A 99 -6.59 4.94 13.07
C THR A 99 -6.53 5.33 11.59
N LEU A 100 -6.02 6.52 11.29
CA LEU A 100 -5.93 7.03 9.92
C LEU A 100 -5.02 6.15 9.05
N THR A 101 -3.90 5.68 9.61
CA THR A 101 -2.97 4.77 8.92
C THR A 101 -3.64 3.44 8.60
N ASN A 102 -4.33 2.84 9.56
CA ASN A 102 -5.04 1.57 9.39
C ASN A 102 -6.22 1.65 8.39
N VAL A 103 -6.99 2.73 8.45
CA VAL A 103 -8.04 3.02 7.46
C VAL A 103 -7.43 3.21 6.08
N GLY A 104 -6.35 3.99 5.96
CA GLY A 104 -5.63 4.21 4.71
C GLY A 104 -5.11 2.91 4.09
N MET A 105 -4.45 2.05 4.88
CA MET A 105 -3.95 0.75 4.42
C MET A 105 -5.08 -0.17 3.94
N THR A 106 -6.20 -0.19 4.65
CA THR A 106 -7.37 -1.00 4.26
C THR A 106 -8.03 -0.46 3.00
N MET A 107 -8.19 0.86 2.89
CA MET A 107 -8.71 1.47 1.67
C MET A 107 -7.80 1.17 0.46
N ALA A 108 -6.49 1.26 0.65
CA ALA A 108 -5.51 0.98 -0.39
C ALA A 108 -5.57 -0.48 -0.87
N SER A 109 -5.71 -1.46 0.04
CA SER A 109 -5.80 -2.88 -0.34
C SER A 109 -7.05 -3.18 -1.17
N TYR A 110 -8.20 -2.60 -0.81
CA TYR A 110 -9.45 -2.76 -1.56
C TYR A 110 -9.44 -2.02 -2.90
N ILE A 111 -8.78 -0.87 -2.99
CA ILE A 111 -8.54 -0.18 -4.27
C ILE A 111 -7.63 -1.00 -5.18
N LEU A 112 -6.58 -1.60 -4.63
CA LEU A 112 -5.71 -2.49 -5.38
C LEU A 112 -6.48 -3.72 -5.89
N LEU A 113 -7.35 -4.29 -5.06
CA LEU A 113 -8.25 -5.38 -5.45
C LEU A 113 -9.19 -4.95 -6.59
N GLY A 114 -9.75 -3.75 -6.53
CA GLY A 114 -10.60 -3.18 -7.59
C GLY A 114 -9.84 -2.99 -8.90
N ALA A 115 -8.62 -2.47 -8.84
CA ALA A 115 -7.73 -2.34 -9.99
C ALA A 115 -7.43 -3.71 -10.62
N LEU A 116 -7.18 -4.73 -9.80
CA LEU A 116 -6.91 -6.09 -10.27
C LEU A 116 -8.14 -6.75 -10.89
N ALA A 117 -9.30 -6.60 -10.25
CA ALA A 117 -10.58 -7.07 -10.78
C ALA A 117 -10.90 -6.42 -12.12
N GLU A 118 -10.67 -5.12 -12.27
CA GLU A 118 -10.81 -4.43 -13.55
C GLU A 118 -9.90 -5.03 -14.62
N ARG A 119 -8.62 -5.28 -14.32
CA ARG A 119 -7.71 -5.94 -15.28
C ARG A 119 -8.14 -7.33 -15.64
N TYR A 120 -8.61 -8.10 -14.67
CA TYR A 120 -9.15 -9.42 -14.90
C TYR A 120 -10.32 -9.38 -15.89
N PHE A 121 -11.30 -8.49 -15.66
CA PHE A 121 -12.46 -8.33 -16.55
C PHE A 121 -12.07 -7.86 -17.96
N ILE A 122 -11.08 -6.97 -18.09
CA ILE A 122 -10.53 -6.55 -19.38
C ILE A 122 -9.88 -7.74 -20.09
N THR A 123 -9.14 -8.58 -19.35
CA THR A 123 -8.42 -9.73 -19.90
C THR A 123 -9.39 -10.79 -20.44
N ILE A 124 -10.52 -11.03 -19.76
CA ILE A 124 -11.58 -11.94 -20.23
C ILE A 124 -12.57 -11.29 -21.23
N ARG A 125 -12.42 -9.99 -21.52
CA ARG A 125 -13.32 -9.21 -22.39
C ARG A 125 -14.78 -9.25 -21.94
N SER A 126 -15.01 -9.19 -20.62
CA SER A 126 -16.37 -9.19 -20.07
C SER A 126 -17.11 -7.90 -20.41
N ARG A 127 -18.44 -7.99 -20.62
CA ARG A 127 -19.31 -6.82 -20.81
C ARG A 127 -19.39 -5.93 -19.56
N VAL A 128 -19.09 -6.49 -18.39
CA VAL A 128 -19.09 -5.81 -17.08
C VAL A 128 -18.03 -4.71 -17.00
N VAL A 129 -16.98 -4.76 -17.83
CA VAL A 129 -15.87 -3.78 -17.83
C VAL A 129 -16.38 -2.35 -17.98
N LYS A 130 -17.31 -2.08 -18.91
CA LYS A 130 -17.81 -0.71 -19.14
C LYS A 130 -18.46 -0.13 -17.88
N ARG A 131 -19.34 -0.90 -17.25
CA ARG A 131 -20.02 -0.52 -16.01
C ARG A 131 -19.03 -0.24 -14.87
N LEU A 132 -17.99 -1.06 -14.74
CA LEU A 132 -16.95 -0.85 -13.73
C LEU A 132 -16.12 0.40 -14.01
N GLN A 133 -15.80 0.67 -15.28
CA GLN A 133 -15.03 1.84 -15.70
C GLN A 133 -15.77 3.16 -15.49
N GLU A 134 -17.09 3.17 -15.70
CA GLU A 134 -17.97 4.32 -15.46
C GLU A 134 -18.11 4.64 -13.97
N ASN A 135 -18.15 3.61 -13.11
CA ASN A 135 -18.41 3.74 -11.67
C ASN A 135 -17.16 3.60 -10.77
N ARG A 136 -15.96 3.85 -11.29
CA ARG A 136 -14.70 3.72 -10.51
C ARG A 136 -14.67 4.59 -9.26
N HIS A 137 -15.20 5.82 -9.36
CA HIS A 137 -15.27 6.76 -8.25
C HIS A 137 -16.14 6.20 -7.11
N LEU A 138 -17.27 5.57 -7.45
CA LEU A 138 -18.15 4.90 -6.50
C LEU A 138 -17.43 3.73 -5.83
N TYR A 139 -16.69 2.91 -6.59
CA TYR A 139 -15.90 1.82 -6.00
C TYR A 139 -14.88 2.35 -4.98
N CYS A 140 -14.14 3.40 -5.32
CA CYS A 140 -13.18 4.01 -4.38
C CYS A 140 -13.89 4.59 -3.14
N ALA A 141 -15.05 5.22 -3.30
CA ALA A 141 -15.83 5.74 -2.18
C ALA A 141 -16.33 4.61 -1.26
N LEU A 142 -16.86 3.53 -1.83
CA LEU A 142 -17.30 2.36 -1.07
C LEU A 142 -16.13 1.67 -0.34
N ALA A 143 -14.96 1.59 -0.98
CA ALA A 143 -13.74 1.08 -0.33
C ALA A 143 -13.32 1.96 0.86
N GLY A 144 -13.45 3.29 0.74
CA GLY A 144 -13.20 4.22 1.85
C GLY A 144 -14.19 4.08 3.00
N VAL A 145 -15.50 4.00 2.70
CA VAL A 145 -16.55 3.77 3.71
C VAL A 145 -16.35 2.43 4.42
N PHE A 146 -16.02 1.38 3.66
CA PHE A 146 -15.74 0.05 4.21
C PHE A 146 -14.49 0.05 5.11
N ALA A 147 -13.42 0.72 4.69
CA ALA A 147 -12.22 0.87 5.51
C ALA A 147 -12.49 1.65 6.79
N LEU A 148 -13.30 2.72 6.72
CA LEU A 148 -13.70 3.49 7.90
C LEU A 148 -14.59 2.66 8.83
N PHE A 149 -15.53 1.90 8.29
CA PHE A 149 -16.38 1.02 9.11
C PHE A 149 -15.54 -0.02 9.85
N THR A 150 -14.63 -0.70 9.17
CA THR A 150 -13.85 -1.82 9.73
C THR A 150 -12.71 -1.38 10.66
N LYS A 151 -12.01 -0.28 10.34
CA LYS A 151 -10.82 0.17 11.09
C LYS A 151 -11.02 1.49 11.85
N GLY A 152 -12.05 2.27 11.56
CA GLY A 152 -12.38 3.50 12.30
C GLY A 152 -12.56 3.29 13.81
N PRO A 153 -13.19 2.19 14.26
CA PRO A 153 -13.34 1.92 15.70
C PRO A 153 -12.03 1.80 16.50
N ILE A 154 -10.87 1.62 15.85
CA ILE A 154 -9.55 1.65 16.50
C ILE A 154 -9.36 2.90 17.36
N PHE A 155 -9.94 4.03 16.95
CA PHE A 155 -9.88 5.27 17.72
C PHE A 155 -10.45 5.13 19.15
N LEU A 156 -11.47 4.29 19.32
CA LEU A 156 -12.16 4.04 20.59
C LEU A 156 -11.49 2.92 21.41
N GLU A 157 -10.55 2.18 20.84
CA GLU A 157 -9.92 1.02 21.49
C GLU A 157 -8.86 1.40 22.50
N PHE A 158 -8.34 2.63 22.44
CA PHE A 158 -7.19 3.05 23.23
C PHE A 158 -7.55 4.22 24.15
N THR A 159 -7.14 4.09 25.41
CA THR A 159 -7.22 5.13 26.43
C THR A 159 -5.83 5.45 26.98
N LEU A 160 -5.58 6.74 27.20
CA LEU A 160 -4.39 7.21 27.89
C LEU A 160 -4.64 7.12 29.39
N ILE A 161 -3.75 6.43 30.09
CA ILE A 161 -3.78 6.31 31.55
C ILE A 161 -2.51 6.96 32.09
N GLU A 162 -2.66 7.73 33.16
CA GLU A 162 -1.54 8.29 33.90
C GLU A 162 -0.94 7.19 34.80
N TYR A 163 0.38 7.10 34.84
CA TYR A 163 1.06 6.12 35.68
C TYR A 163 0.75 6.41 37.16
N SER A 164 0.32 5.38 37.90
CA SER A 164 -0.16 5.56 39.28
C SER A 164 0.93 5.97 40.28
N GLU A 165 2.21 5.81 39.92
CA GLU A 165 3.32 6.23 40.77
C GLU A 165 3.65 7.72 40.57
N LYS A 166 3.66 8.47 41.68
CA LYS A 166 4.09 9.88 41.72
C LYS A 166 5.54 10.09 41.27
N SER A 167 6.34 9.03 41.20
CA SER A 167 7.72 9.03 40.70
C SER A 167 7.82 9.29 39.19
N CYS A 168 6.74 9.03 38.44
CA CYS A 168 6.71 9.16 36.98
C CYS A 168 6.02 10.45 36.51
N THR A 169 5.37 11.19 37.42
CA THR A 169 4.78 12.51 37.16
C THR A 169 5.87 13.49 36.72
N GLY A 170 5.72 14.11 35.54
CA GLY A 170 6.72 15.03 34.99
C GLY A 170 7.83 14.38 34.16
N THR A 171 7.81 13.06 33.96
CA THR A 171 8.77 12.33 33.12
C THR A 171 8.17 11.97 31.76
N TYR A 172 9.00 11.47 30.82
CA TYR A 172 8.48 10.99 29.52
C TYR A 172 7.59 9.74 29.63
N LYS A 173 7.64 9.03 30.78
CA LYS A 173 6.83 7.85 31.12
C LYS A 173 5.56 8.15 31.91
N GLU A 174 5.18 9.42 32.03
CA GLU A 174 3.98 9.85 32.77
C GLU A 174 2.68 9.20 32.25
N TYR A 175 2.62 8.93 30.94
CA TYR A 175 1.46 8.33 30.27
C TYR A 175 1.80 6.99 29.62
N PHE A 176 0.85 6.06 29.68
CA PHE A 176 0.87 4.82 28.90
C PHE A 176 -0.49 4.56 28.25
N VAL A 177 -0.51 3.69 27.22
CA VAL A 177 -1.75 3.27 26.57
C VAL A 177 -2.22 1.94 27.12
N ASP A 178 -3.49 1.90 27.50
CA ASP A 178 -4.22 0.67 27.78
C ASP A 178 -5.45 0.56 26.85
N VAL A 179 -5.96 -0.65 26.73
CA VAL A 179 -7.17 -0.95 25.98
C VAL A 179 -8.41 -0.54 26.76
N THR A 180 -9.40 0.02 26.07
CA THR A 180 -10.68 0.36 26.69
C THR A 180 -11.45 -0.88 27.14
N PRO A 181 -12.37 -0.75 28.11
CA PRO A 181 -13.28 -1.83 28.51
C PRO A 181 -14.10 -2.39 27.34
N LEU A 182 -14.35 -1.58 26.30
CA LEU A 182 -15.00 -1.99 25.06
C LEU A 182 -14.29 -3.21 24.42
N VAL A 183 -12.96 -3.19 24.39
CA VAL A 183 -12.13 -4.28 23.83
C VAL A 183 -12.30 -5.58 24.61
N ARG A 184 -12.66 -5.51 25.89
CA ARG A 184 -12.83 -6.70 26.75
C ARG A 184 -14.22 -7.34 26.62
N THR A 185 -15.15 -6.68 25.92
CA THR A 185 -16.50 -7.24 25.70
C THR A 185 -16.49 -8.35 24.66
N LEU A 186 -17.37 -9.33 24.79
CA LEU A 186 -17.50 -10.43 23.83
C LEU A 186 -17.84 -9.94 22.42
N TRP A 187 -18.84 -9.06 22.31
CA TRP A 187 -19.34 -8.54 21.03
C TRP A 187 -18.29 -7.73 20.28
N TYR A 188 -17.63 -6.80 20.97
CA TYR A 188 -16.64 -5.96 20.31
C TYR A 188 -15.28 -6.66 20.22
N GLY A 189 -14.75 -7.18 21.32
CA GLY A 189 -13.42 -7.77 21.39
C GLY A 189 -13.26 -9.05 20.57
N SER A 190 -14.14 -10.03 20.80
CA SER A 190 -14.03 -11.32 20.13
C SER A 190 -14.67 -11.30 18.74
N ILE A 191 -15.94 -10.92 18.64
CA ILE A 191 -16.68 -11.05 17.38
C ILE A 191 -16.26 -9.99 16.36
N TYR A 192 -16.29 -8.71 16.74
CA TYR A 192 -16.00 -7.63 15.80
C TYR A 192 -14.50 -7.46 15.53
N ARG A 193 -13.71 -7.23 16.59
CA ARG A 193 -12.30 -6.85 16.52
C ARG A 193 -11.42 -8.01 16.06
N PHE A 194 -11.65 -9.20 16.59
CA PHE A 194 -10.83 -10.38 16.31
C PHE A 194 -11.34 -11.15 15.07
N TRP A 195 -12.59 -11.60 15.04
CA TRP A 195 -13.10 -12.38 13.90
C TRP A 195 -13.40 -11.52 12.67
N LEU A 196 -14.40 -10.65 12.76
CA LEU A 196 -14.94 -9.94 11.60
C LEU A 196 -13.88 -9.05 10.95
N ARG A 197 -13.19 -8.21 11.73
CA ARG A 197 -12.21 -7.26 11.22
C ARG A 197 -11.01 -7.96 10.60
N ASN A 198 -10.44 -8.99 11.21
CA ASN A 198 -9.29 -9.69 10.62
C ASN A 198 -9.69 -10.44 9.34
N PHE A 199 -10.87 -11.08 9.32
CA PHE A 199 -11.39 -11.71 8.11
C PHE A 199 -11.57 -10.72 6.96
N LEU A 200 -12.22 -9.59 7.24
CA LEU A 200 -12.52 -8.55 6.27
C LEU A 200 -11.28 -7.77 5.81
N THR A 201 -10.30 -7.52 6.68
CA THR A 201 -9.20 -6.58 6.37
C THR A 201 -7.88 -7.26 6.05
N ILE A 202 -7.72 -8.54 6.39
CA ILE A 202 -6.48 -9.31 6.20
C ILE A 202 -6.73 -10.47 5.23
N PHE A 203 -7.61 -11.42 5.59
CA PHE A 203 -7.79 -12.66 4.82
C PHE A 203 -8.45 -12.42 3.46
N ILE A 204 -9.60 -11.75 3.41
CA ILE A 204 -10.32 -11.49 2.16
C ILE A 204 -9.46 -10.77 1.11
N PRO A 205 -8.85 -9.60 1.40
CA PRO A 205 -8.08 -8.90 0.39
C PRO A 205 -6.87 -9.73 -0.07
N PHE A 206 -6.18 -10.43 0.84
CA PHE A 206 -5.07 -11.31 0.48
C PHE A 206 -5.49 -12.46 -0.43
N SER A 207 -6.52 -13.23 -0.03
CA SER A 207 -6.99 -14.40 -0.78
C SER A 207 -7.55 -14.02 -2.15
N LEU A 208 -8.33 -12.93 -2.23
CA LEU A 208 -8.87 -12.46 -3.50
C LEU A 208 -7.79 -11.90 -4.42
N LEU A 209 -6.84 -11.12 -3.89
CA LEU A 209 -5.70 -10.65 -4.67
C LEU A 209 -4.89 -11.82 -5.21
N LEU A 210 -4.57 -12.82 -4.38
CA LEU A 210 -3.84 -14.01 -4.81
C LEU A 210 -4.59 -14.77 -5.91
N PHE A 211 -5.87 -15.08 -5.68
CA PHE A 211 -6.69 -15.83 -6.61
C PHE A 211 -6.85 -15.13 -7.96
N ILE A 212 -7.23 -13.84 -7.95
CA ILE A 212 -7.45 -13.07 -9.18
C ILE A 212 -6.12 -12.85 -9.92
N ASN A 213 -5.01 -12.62 -9.20
CA ASN A 213 -3.69 -12.44 -9.79
C ASN A 213 -3.25 -13.73 -10.52
N ILE A 214 -3.39 -14.90 -9.87
CA ILE A 214 -3.12 -16.21 -10.50
C ILE A 214 -3.98 -16.42 -11.75
N ARG A 215 -5.30 -16.20 -11.66
CA ARG A 215 -6.22 -16.35 -12.79
C ARG A 215 -5.86 -15.43 -13.96
N THR A 216 -5.54 -14.17 -13.66
CA THR A 216 -5.14 -13.19 -14.67
C THR A 216 -3.86 -13.61 -15.39
N VAL A 217 -2.85 -14.09 -14.64
CA VAL A 217 -1.60 -14.62 -15.21
C VAL A 217 -1.88 -15.82 -16.12
N GLN A 218 -2.72 -16.78 -15.69
CA GLN A 218 -3.05 -17.97 -16.47
C GLN A 218 -3.68 -17.61 -17.82
N ILE A 219 -4.67 -16.71 -17.81
CA ILE A 219 -5.35 -16.28 -19.04
C ILE A 219 -4.38 -15.49 -19.93
N LEU A 220 -3.57 -14.60 -19.35
CA LEU A 220 -2.58 -13.83 -20.09
C LEU A 220 -1.54 -14.73 -20.77
N LYS A 221 -1.06 -15.78 -20.08
CA LYS A 221 -0.17 -16.80 -20.65
C LYS A 221 -0.82 -17.51 -21.84
N SER A 222 -2.07 -17.96 -21.69
CA SER A 222 -2.83 -18.59 -22.78
C SER A 222 -2.97 -17.68 -24.01
N GLN A 223 -3.33 -16.40 -23.80
CA GLN A 223 -3.43 -15.42 -24.89
C GLN A 223 -2.10 -15.11 -25.58
N ILE A 224 -0.99 -15.13 -24.85
CA ILE A 224 0.35 -14.96 -25.42
C ILE A 224 0.73 -16.18 -26.26
N TYR A 225 0.47 -17.39 -25.76
CA TYR A 225 0.72 -18.63 -26.48
C TYR A 225 -0.06 -18.68 -27.80
N GLN A 226 -1.37 -18.41 -27.77
CA GLN A 226 -2.20 -18.33 -28.97
C GLN A 226 -1.73 -17.25 -29.94
N ALA A 227 -1.32 -16.08 -29.45
CA ALA A 227 -0.80 -15.02 -30.30
C ALA A 227 0.54 -15.38 -30.95
N LYS A 228 1.46 -16.05 -30.24
CA LYS A 228 2.71 -16.56 -30.83
C LYS A 228 2.44 -17.56 -31.95
N HIS A 229 1.45 -18.44 -31.76
CA HIS A 229 1.03 -19.40 -32.78
C HIS A 229 0.38 -18.72 -34.01
N MET A 230 -0.42 -17.67 -33.80
CA MET A 230 -1.02 -16.90 -34.91
C MET A 230 0.00 -16.02 -35.66
N ILE A 231 1.00 -15.45 -34.99
CA ILE A 231 2.07 -14.65 -35.63
C ILE A 231 2.94 -15.51 -36.56
N LYS A 232 3.13 -16.80 -36.25
CA LYS A 232 3.71 -17.77 -37.20
C LYS A 232 2.88 -17.97 -38.48
N ARG A 233 1.62 -17.52 -38.51
CA ARG A 233 0.67 -17.76 -39.63
C ARG A 233 0.18 -16.52 -40.38
N LYS A 234 0.28 -15.29 -39.85
CA LYS A 234 0.02 -14.04 -40.62
C LYS A 234 0.51 -12.79 -39.88
N PHE A 235 1.14 -11.87 -40.61
CA PHE A 235 1.56 -10.55 -40.13
C PHE A 235 0.35 -9.58 -40.14
N SER A 236 -0.04 -8.99 -39.00
CA SER A 236 -0.81 -7.73 -39.04
C SER A 236 -0.73 -6.87 -37.76
N VAL A 237 -0.39 -5.60 -38.01
CA VAL A 237 -0.79 -4.28 -37.46
C VAL A 237 -1.60 -4.17 -36.15
N SER A 238 -2.37 -5.16 -35.69
CA SER A 238 -3.12 -5.14 -34.40
C SER A 238 -2.23 -5.29 -33.15
N LEU A 239 -0.92 -5.49 -33.34
CA LEU A 239 0.02 -5.92 -32.31
C LEU A 239 0.34 -4.82 -31.27
N ALA A 240 0.34 -3.55 -31.67
CA ALA A 240 0.74 -2.43 -30.80
C ALA A 240 -0.23 -2.22 -29.62
N GLY A 241 -1.54 -2.18 -29.87
CA GLY A 241 -2.56 -2.05 -28.81
C GLY A 241 -2.57 -3.25 -27.85
N ARG A 242 -2.35 -4.48 -28.37
CA ARG A 242 -2.27 -5.70 -27.56
C ARG A 242 -1.00 -5.75 -26.71
N LYS A 243 0.14 -5.23 -27.19
CA LYS A 243 1.38 -5.11 -26.40
C LYS A 243 1.20 -4.16 -25.21
N LYS A 244 0.53 -3.02 -25.41
CA LYS A 244 0.23 -2.04 -24.36
C LYS A 244 -0.61 -2.62 -23.21
N VAL A 245 -1.73 -3.27 -23.54
CA VAL A 245 -2.61 -3.92 -22.54
C VAL A 245 -1.84 -5.00 -21.76
N ARG A 246 -0.98 -5.78 -22.43
CA ARG A 246 -0.15 -6.81 -21.79
C ARG A 246 0.91 -6.24 -20.87
N ALA A 247 1.59 -5.16 -21.28
CA ALA A 247 2.59 -4.48 -20.47
C ALA A 247 1.96 -3.92 -19.18
N ALA A 248 0.85 -3.21 -19.31
CA ALA A 248 0.12 -2.62 -18.20
C ALA A 248 -0.46 -3.68 -17.24
N THR A 249 -0.91 -4.83 -17.77
CA THR A 249 -1.34 -5.98 -16.96
C THR A 249 -0.16 -6.57 -16.18
N LYS A 250 1.00 -6.80 -16.81
CA LYS A 250 2.21 -7.28 -16.10
C LYS A 250 2.61 -6.35 -14.96
N THR A 251 2.52 -5.04 -15.18
CA THR A 251 2.82 -4.06 -14.14
C THR A 251 1.91 -4.21 -12.92
N LEU A 252 0.59 -4.30 -13.13
CA LEU A 252 -0.33 -4.44 -12.01
C LEU A 252 -0.14 -5.78 -11.28
N LEU A 253 0.16 -6.87 -12.00
CA LEU A 253 0.44 -8.17 -11.39
C LEU A 253 1.70 -8.12 -10.51
N LEU A 254 2.73 -7.38 -10.93
CA LEU A 254 3.94 -7.17 -10.13
C LEU A 254 3.65 -6.32 -8.87
N VAL A 255 2.84 -5.26 -9.00
CA VAL A 255 2.39 -4.45 -7.84
C VAL A 255 1.56 -5.31 -6.86
N CYS A 256 0.69 -6.17 -7.37
CA CYS A 256 -0.08 -7.09 -6.53
C CYS A 256 0.82 -8.12 -5.86
N LEU A 257 1.85 -8.61 -6.55
CA LEU A 257 2.82 -9.55 -5.98
C LEU A 257 3.61 -8.88 -4.84
N THR A 258 4.07 -7.64 -5.01
CA THR A 258 4.78 -6.94 -3.94
C THR A 258 3.88 -6.69 -2.72
N TYR A 259 2.59 -6.40 -2.94
CA TYR A 259 1.61 -6.31 -1.85
C TYR A 259 1.41 -7.65 -1.12
N LEU A 260 1.26 -8.75 -1.86
CA LEU A 260 1.09 -10.08 -1.29
C LEU A 260 2.33 -10.48 -0.47
N LEU A 261 3.53 -10.23 -0.99
CA LEU A 261 4.78 -10.53 -0.28
C LEU A 261 4.94 -9.67 0.97
N SER A 262 4.59 -8.37 0.92
CA SER A 262 4.71 -7.50 2.09
C SER A 262 3.69 -7.80 3.19
N ASN A 263 2.51 -8.31 2.82
CA ASN A 263 1.44 -8.63 3.78
C ASN A 263 1.43 -10.11 4.21
N LEU A 264 2.25 -10.97 3.59
CA LEU A 264 2.31 -12.39 3.95
C LEU A 264 2.66 -12.62 5.43
N PRO A 265 3.66 -11.93 6.03
CA PRO A 265 3.95 -12.12 7.45
C PRO A 265 2.79 -11.69 8.36
N ASN A 266 2.04 -10.64 7.97
CA ASN A 266 0.83 -10.22 8.69
C ASN A 266 -0.25 -11.31 8.67
N VAL A 267 -0.48 -11.95 7.51
CA VAL A 267 -1.43 -13.06 7.39
C VAL A 267 -0.99 -14.25 8.26
N ILE A 268 0.31 -14.56 8.28
CA ILE A 268 0.86 -15.66 9.09
C ILE A 268 0.66 -15.39 10.58
N ILE A 269 1.00 -14.18 11.06
CA ILE A 269 0.81 -13.83 12.47
C ILE A 269 -0.65 -13.85 12.86
N THR A 270 -1.52 -13.24 12.05
CA THR A 270 -2.95 -13.26 12.36
C THR A 270 -3.49 -14.69 12.36
N ALA A 271 -3.06 -15.56 11.43
CA ALA A 271 -3.44 -16.97 11.46
C ALA A 271 -2.96 -17.69 12.73
N TRP A 272 -1.77 -17.35 13.24
CA TRP A 272 -1.28 -17.86 14.52
C TRP A 272 -2.13 -17.33 15.69
N GLU A 273 -2.50 -16.04 15.70
CA GLU A 273 -3.42 -15.49 16.71
C GLU A 273 -4.76 -16.24 16.76
N PHE A 274 -5.23 -16.77 15.62
CA PHE A 274 -6.42 -17.63 15.56
C PHE A 274 -6.22 -19.01 16.18
N ILE A 275 -5.01 -19.55 16.16
CA ILE A 275 -4.68 -20.87 16.70
C ILE A 275 -4.44 -20.77 18.20
N ASP A 276 -3.55 -19.87 18.63
CA ASP A 276 -3.21 -19.67 20.04
C ASP A 276 -2.69 -18.26 20.32
N ILE A 277 -3.59 -17.40 20.80
CA ILE A 277 -3.26 -16.04 21.25
C ILE A 277 -2.40 -16.04 22.52
N ASN A 278 -2.57 -17.01 23.42
CA ASN A 278 -1.91 -17.04 24.71
C ASN A 278 -0.44 -17.42 24.57
N ASP A 279 -0.14 -18.38 23.71
CA ASP A 279 1.23 -18.79 23.40
C ASP A 279 2.02 -17.63 22.77
N LEU A 280 1.42 -16.97 21.79
CA LEU A 280 2.06 -15.84 21.09
C LEU A 280 2.34 -14.66 22.02
N GLN A 281 1.41 -14.34 22.93
CA GLN A 281 1.53 -13.20 23.85
C GLN A 281 2.32 -13.48 25.13
N LYS A 282 2.61 -14.75 25.46
CA LYS A 282 3.36 -15.10 26.68
C LYS A 282 4.75 -15.68 26.40
N ASN A 283 4.86 -16.53 25.38
CA ASN A 283 6.08 -17.28 25.10
C ASN A 283 6.88 -16.70 23.92
N HIS A 284 6.24 -15.94 23.04
CA HIS A 284 6.83 -15.45 21.78
C HIS A 284 6.62 -13.95 21.52
N VAL A 285 6.64 -13.13 22.58
CA VAL A 285 6.44 -11.68 22.51
C VAL A 285 7.47 -11.01 21.58
N ASP A 286 8.75 -11.40 21.68
CA ASP A 286 9.82 -10.81 20.86
C ASP A 286 9.61 -11.07 19.35
N LEU A 287 9.18 -12.29 19.00
CA LEU A 287 8.88 -12.66 17.62
C LEU A 287 7.67 -11.89 17.09
N TYR A 288 6.65 -11.72 17.92
CA TYR A 288 5.44 -10.95 17.58
C TYR A 288 5.76 -9.47 17.32
N MET A 289 6.53 -8.84 18.21
CA MET A 289 6.96 -7.44 18.07
C MET A 289 7.85 -7.25 16.83
N PHE A 290 8.88 -8.10 16.67
CA PHE A 290 9.79 -8.05 15.52
C PHE A 290 9.05 -8.20 14.19
N THR A 291 8.10 -9.14 14.10
CA THR A 291 7.35 -9.37 12.87
C THR A 291 6.41 -8.21 12.57
N THR A 292 5.82 -7.58 13.58
CA THR A 292 4.98 -6.38 13.40
C THR A 292 5.78 -5.20 12.84
N ASP A 293 7.00 -4.99 13.34
CA ASP A 293 7.93 -3.99 12.81
C ASP A 293 8.35 -4.33 11.37
N LEU A 294 8.65 -5.61 11.11
CA LEU A 294 9.02 -6.10 9.79
C LEU A 294 7.88 -5.92 8.77
N VAL A 295 6.63 -6.23 9.13
CA VAL A 295 5.44 -6.00 8.28
C VAL A 295 5.35 -4.52 7.91
N SER A 296 5.50 -3.64 8.89
CA SER A 296 5.44 -2.19 8.68
C SER A 296 6.52 -1.73 7.69
N LEU A 297 7.76 -2.20 7.84
CA LEU A 297 8.85 -1.92 6.90
C LEU A 297 8.57 -2.46 5.48
N LEU A 298 8.10 -3.70 5.37
CA LEU A 298 7.80 -4.34 4.07
C LEU A 298 6.68 -3.63 3.32
N VAL A 299 5.66 -3.14 4.04
CA VAL A 299 4.59 -2.30 3.46
C VAL A 299 5.17 -1.01 2.90
N MET A 300 6.03 -0.32 3.66
CA MET A 300 6.71 0.89 3.19
C MET A 300 7.57 0.63 1.96
N LEU A 301 8.29 -0.49 1.93
CA LEU A 301 9.10 -0.90 0.78
C LEU A 301 8.22 -1.16 -0.45
N ALA A 302 7.09 -1.85 -0.29
CA ALA A 302 6.15 -2.09 -1.38
C ALA A 302 5.58 -0.78 -1.95
N CYS A 303 5.31 0.21 -1.10
CA CYS A 303 4.90 1.56 -1.52
C CYS A 303 6.01 2.28 -2.29
N ALA A 304 7.26 2.22 -1.82
CA ALA A 304 8.41 2.84 -2.49
C ALA A 304 8.73 2.20 -3.86
N LEU A 305 8.55 0.88 -4.00
CA LEU A 305 8.81 0.14 -5.24
C LEU A 305 7.78 0.41 -6.34
N ARG A 306 6.67 1.07 -6.02
CA ARG A 306 5.55 1.24 -6.94
C ARG A 306 5.93 2.03 -8.21
N LEU A 307 6.56 3.20 -8.09
CA LEU A 307 7.03 3.96 -9.25
C LEU A 307 8.10 3.19 -10.05
N PRO A 308 9.15 2.60 -9.44
CA PRO A 308 10.08 1.72 -10.14
C PRO A 308 9.39 0.62 -10.97
N ILE A 309 8.44 -0.10 -10.37
CA ILE A 309 7.66 -1.14 -11.05
C ILE A 309 6.91 -0.57 -12.26
N TYR A 310 6.29 0.60 -12.08
CA TYR A 310 5.59 1.30 -13.15
C TYR A 310 6.52 1.71 -14.30
N LEU A 311 7.69 2.26 -14.01
CA LEU A 311 8.65 2.70 -15.03
C LEU A 311 9.27 1.54 -15.80
N LEU A 312 9.51 0.41 -15.15
CA LEU A 312 10.07 -0.79 -15.79
C LEU A 312 9.06 -1.47 -16.72
N SER A 313 7.79 -1.50 -16.33
CA SER A 313 6.79 -2.36 -16.96
C SER A 313 5.80 -1.61 -17.87
N ASN A 314 5.65 -0.29 -17.74
CA ASN A 314 4.67 0.49 -18.49
C ASN A 314 5.34 1.61 -19.30
N GLU A 315 5.43 1.41 -20.62
CA GLU A 315 6.10 2.36 -21.52
C GLU A 315 5.39 3.73 -21.61
N GLU A 316 4.05 3.75 -21.54
CA GLU A 316 3.28 4.99 -21.62
C GLU A 316 3.52 5.84 -20.37
N LEU A 317 3.52 5.21 -19.20
CA LEU A 317 3.78 5.91 -17.95
C LEU A 317 5.25 6.37 -17.86
N ARG A 318 6.20 5.58 -18.38
CA ARG A 318 7.60 5.97 -18.50
C ARG A 318 7.78 7.20 -19.40
N LEU A 319 7.08 7.28 -20.53
CA LEU A 319 7.12 8.44 -21.41
C LEU A 319 6.50 9.69 -20.75
N VAL A 320 5.39 9.51 -20.03
CA VAL A 320 4.74 10.58 -19.27
C VAL A 320 5.68 11.16 -18.20
N VAL A 321 6.29 10.30 -17.39
CA VAL A 321 7.24 10.73 -16.35
C VAL A 321 8.47 11.40 -16.98
N LYS A 322 9.03 10.82 -18.05
CA LYS A 322 10.14 11.43 -18.79
C LYS A 322 9.77 12.79 -19.37
N LYS A 323 8.56 13.00 -19.87
CA LYS A 323 8.13 14.31 -20.37
C LYS A 323 8.01 15.35 -19.25
N CYS A 324 7.59 14.93 -18.06
CA CYS A 324 7.42 15.83 -16.92
C CYS A 324 8.76 16.22 -16.25
N PHE A 325 9.76 15.33 -16.26
CA PHE A 325 11.00 15.51 -15.49
C PHE A 325 12.30 15.43 -16.31
N GLY A 326 12.27 14.81 -17.50
CA GLY A 326 13.37 14.83 -18.47
C GLY A 326 13.15 15.98 -19.44
N GLY A 327 13.89 17.07 -19.24
CA GLY A 327 13.65 18.39 -19.86
C GLY A 327 13.27 18.39 -21.36
N SER A 328 12.48 19.41 -21.73
CA SER A 328 11.87 19.67 -23.06
C SER A 328 12.73 19.43 -24.31
N ARG A 329 14.07 19.34 -24.20
CA ARG A 329 14.99 19.14 -25.35
C ARG A 329 14.80 17.79 -26.05
N ALA A 330 14.65 16.68 -25.31
CA ALA A 330 14.55 15.35 -25.92
C ALA A 330 13.25 15.14 -26.70
N THR A 331 12.16 15.77 -26.24
CA THR A 331 10.84 15.66 -26.90
C THR A 331 10.77 16.49 -28.18
N GLY A 332 11.47 17.63 -28.22
CA GLY A 332 11.58 18.45 -29.43
C GLY A 332 12.41 17.78 -30.53
N GLU A 333 13.49 17.09 -30.16
CA GLU A 333 14.30 16.34 -31.13
C GLU A 333 13.57 15.12 -31.70
N LEU A 334 12.88 14.32 -30.86
CA LEU A 334 12.11 13.16 -31.31
C LEU A 334 10.93 13.54 -32.22
N LEU A 335 10.26 14.66 -31.96
CA LEU A 335 9.21 15.20 -32.83
C LEU A 335 9.79 15.74 -34.15
N LYS A 336 10.98 16.36 -34.12
CA LYS A 336 11.69 16.77 -35.33
C LYS A 336 12.14 15.56 -36.16
N THR A 337 12.68 14.51 -35.55
CA THR A 337 13.10 13.30 -36.28
C THR A 337 11.90 12.56 -36.86
N ALA A 338 10.79 12.46 -36.11
CA ALA A 338 9.57 11.85 -36.62
C ALA A 338 8.94 12.65 -37.78
N SER A 339 8.98 13.99 -37.70
CA SER A 339 8.53 14.87 -38.79
C SER A 339 9.40 14.73 -40.03
N GLN A 340 10.72 14.65 -39.87
CA GLN A 340 11.68 14.50 -40.99
C GLN A 340 11.57 13.14 -41.68
N LEU A 341 11.35 12.07 -40.92
CA LEU A 341 11.12 10.73 -41.49
C LEU A 341 9.78 10.65 -42.24
N TYR A 342 8.76 11.35 -41.76
CA TYR A 342 7.46 11.42 -42.42
C TYR A 342 7.51 12.21 -43.73
N THR A 343 8.21 13.35 -43.78
CA THR A 343 8.41 14.12 -45.02
C THR A 343 9.32 13.39 -46.01
N ALA A 344 10.35 12.67 -45.56
CA ALA A 344 11.19 11.85 -46.44
C ALA A 344 10.42 10.69 -47.09
N ALA A 345 9.48 10.07 -46.37
CA ALA A 345 8.64 9.00 -46.89
C ALA A 345 7.59 9.48 -47.91
N LEU A 346 7.17 10.74 -47.82
CA LEU A 346 6.22 11.36 -48.76
C LEU A 346 6.85 11.80 -50.09
N HIS A 347 8.17 11.94 -50.15
CA HIS A 347 8.91 12.29 -51.37
C HIS A 347 9.43 11.07 -52.15
N GLN A 348 9.19 9.85 -51.66
CA GLN A 348 9.57 8.59 -52.34
C GLN A 348 8.38 7.83 -52.96
N ASN A 349 7.18 8.38 -52.87
CA ASN A 349 6.02 8.02 -53.70
C ASN A 349 5.71 9.20 -54.62
#